data_AF-A0A6C0EL69-F1
#
_entry.id   AF-A0A6C0EL69-F1
#
_cell.length_a   1.000
_cell.length_b   1.000
_cell.length_c   1.000
_cell.angle_alpha   90.00
_cell.angle_beta   90.00
_cell.angle_gamma   90.00
#
_symmetry.space_group_name_H-M   'P 1'
#
loop_
_entity.id
_entity.type
_entity.pdbx_description
1 polymer ?
#
loop_
_entity_poly.entity_id
_entity_poly.type
_entity_poly.pdbx_seq_one_letter_code
_entity_poly.pdbx_strand_id
1 'polypeptide(L)'
;MTKDECPVDNFLNDIADWLSPLFKKMYFTPNGITTLSLIFGLLSAWFLWKGKVWLFAILYMISFFFDCMDGLYARKYKMTSKFGDWYDHIKDWVVGLILVVIIFMRYKDRCSPSVLIIVAVVFLLLTVLMGIFVGCQDKKRSKGASLTLFQKMCVGDVDKNIRWMRYFGPGTWTIFFILTVILMEKKICT
;
A
#
# COMPACT_ATOMS: atom_id res chain seq x y z
N MET A 1 8.38 19.28 0.67
CA MET A 1 7.59 18.14 0.13
C MET A 1 6.23 18.66 -0.31
N THR A 2 5.81 18.38 -1.54
CA THR A 2 4.46 18.68 -2.03
C THR A 2 3.46 17.79 -1.32
N LYS A 3 2.53 18.37 -0.55
CA LYS A 3 1.49 17.68 0.25
C LYS A 3 0.35 17.09 -0.62
N ASP A 4 0.73 16.44 -1.71
CA ASP A 4 -0.19 15.89 -2.72
C ASP A 4 -0.51 14.41 -2.46
N GLU A 5 0.17 13.78 -1.51
CA GLU A 5 -0.09 12.40 -1.10
C GLU A 5 -1.17 12.35 0.00
N CYS A 6 -1.64 11.15 0.31
CA CYS A 6 -2.58 10.94 1.42
C CYS A 6 -1.95 11.45 2.74
N PRO A 7 -2.74 11.97 3.69
CA PRO A 7 -2.23 12.39 5.00
C PRO A 7 -1.37 11.32 5.71
N VAL A 8 -1.75 10.05 5.59
CA VAL A 8 -1.00 8.91 6.15
C VAL A 8 0.35 8.79 5.47
N ASP A 9 0.38 8.75 4.15
CA ASP A 9 1.60 8.66 3.35
C ASP A 9 2.52 9.85 3.62
N ASN A 10 1.99 11.08 3.70
CA ASN A 10 2.78 12.26 4.07
C ASN A 10 3.46 12.10 5.43
N PHE A 11 2.71 11.64 6.44
CA PHE A 11 3.26 11.40 7.77
C PHE A 11 4.36 10.33 7.75
N LEU A 12 4.14 9.21 7.05
CA LEU A 12 5.16 8.17 6.90
C LEU A 12 6.37 8.67 6.13
N ASN A 13 6.17 9.49 5.10
CA ASN A 13 7.25 10.09 4.32
C ASN A 13 8.07 11.09 5.13
N ASP A 14 7.47 11.86 6.02
CA ASP A 14 8.21 12.77 6.91
C ASP A 14 9.16 11.97 7.83
N ILE A 15 8.68 10.83 8.35
CA ILE A 15 9.51 9.88 9.13
C ILE A 15 10.59 9.25 8.24
N ALA A 16 10.23 8.80 7.04
CA ALA A 16 11.16 8.19 6.10
C ALA A 16 12.25 9.17 5.64
N ASP A 17 11.91 10.44 5.43
CA ASP A 17 12.86 11.49 5.06
C ASP A 17 13.88 11.74 6.18
N TRP A 18 13.42 11.72 7.43
CA TRP A 18 14.25 11.82 8.63
C TRP A 18 15.17 10.60 8.82
N LEU A 19 14.69 9.38 8.53
CA LEU A 19 15.49 8.14 8.62
C LEU A 19 16.44 7.93 7.44
N SER A 20 16.15 8.52 6.28
CA SER A 20 16.91 8.33 5.04
C SER A 20 18.44 8.53 5.18
N PRO A 21 18.96 9.55 5.88
CA PRO A 21 20.41 9.71 6.09
C PRO A 21 21.06 8.53 6.83
N LEU A 22 20.35 7.92 7.78
CA LEU A 22 20.85 6.76 8.52
C LEU A 22 20.99 5.54 7.60
N PHE A 23 19.96 5.26 6.80
CA PHE A 23 19.98 4.19 5.80
C PHE A 23 21.09 4.41 4.77
N LYS A 24 21.31 5.65 4.36
CA LYS A 24 22.40 6.02 3.46
C LYS A 24 23.78 5.75 4.06
N LYS A 25 23.98 6.07 5.35
CA LYS A 25 25.21 5.77 6.09
C LYS A 25 25.45 4.26 6.25
N MET A 26 24.38 3.47 6.33
CA MET A 26 24.44 2.01 6.37
C MET A 26 24.53 1.36 4.98
N TYR A 27 24.77 2.14 3.92
CA TYR A 27 24.90 1.67 2.53
C TYR A 27 23.67 0.94 1.98
N PHE A 28 22.46 1.23 2.49
CA PHE A 28 21.23 0.70 1.91
C PHE A 28 20.98 1.24 0.50
N THR A 29 20.47 0.37 -0.37
CA THR A 29 19.95 0.70 -1.70
C THR A 29 18.42 0.77 -1.65
N PRO A 30 17.76 1.46 -2.61
CA PRO A 30 16.30 1.43 -2.72
C PRO A 30 15.76 0.00 -2.77
N ASN A 31 16.36 -0.86 -3.61
CA ASN A 31 15.94 -2.27 -3.71
C ASN A 31 16.10 -3.02 -2.37
N GLY A 32 17.12 -2.70 -1.56
CA GLY A 32 17.26 -3.28 -0.22
C GLY A 32 16.13 -2.85 0.71
N ILE A 33 15.63 -1.62 0.58
CA ILE A 33 14.46 -1.13 1.32
C ILE A 33 13.19 -1.83 0.81
N THR A 34 13.03 -2.00 -0.50
CA THR A 34 11.94 -2.81 -1.10
C THR A 34 11.98 -4.26 -0.58
N THR A 35 13.17 -4.85 -0.45
CA THR A 35 13.34 -6.19 0.13
C THR A 35 12.96 -6.23 1.61
N LEU A 36 13.26 -5.21 2.41
CA LEU A 36 12.76 -5.11 3.78
C LEU A 36 11.23 -5.08 3.79
N SER A 37 10.62 -4.27 2.92
CA SER A 37 9.16 -4.25 2.77
C SER A 37 8.63 -5.66 2.45
N LEU A 38 9.22 -6.38 1.49
CA LEU A 38 8.83 -7.76 1.18
C LEU A 38 8.92 -8.69 2.40
N ILE A 39 10.02 -8.65 3.16
CA ILE A 39 10.22 -9.51 4.34
C ILE A 39 9.12 -9.25 5.38
N PHE A 40 8.86 -7.98 5.70
CA PHE A 40 7.80 -7.62 6.65
C PHE A 40 6.41 -7.98 6.12
N GLY A 41 6.17 -7.83 4.82
CA GLY A 41 4.94 -8.24 4.14
C GLY A 41 4.68 -9.74 4.29
N LEU A 42 5.67 -10.57 4.00
CA LEU A 42 5.58 -12.03 4.14
C LEU A 42 5.42 -12.47 5.60
N LEU A 43 6.15 -11.84 6.53
CA LEU A 43 5.99 -12.10 7.96
C LEU A 43 4.57 -11.73 8.44
N SER A 44 4.03 -10.60 7.98
CA SER A 44 2.66 -10.19 8.31
C SER A 44 1.64 -11.24 7.85
N ALA A 45 1.79 -11.74 6.62
CA ALA A 45 0.94 -12.78 6.06
C ALA A 45 1.04 -14.07 6.88
N TRP A 46 2.24 -14.48 7.28
CA TRP A 46 2.43 -15.65 8.13
C TRP A 46 1.72 -15.52 9.48
N PHE A 47 1.79 -14.35 10.12
CA PHE A 47 1.07 -14.12 11.38
C PHE A 47 -0.43 -14.04 11.22
N LEU A 48 -0.92 -13.51 10.10
CA LEU A 48 -2.34 -13.55 9.75
C LEU A 48 -2.84 -14.99 9.62
N TRP A 49 -2.09 -15.83 8.90
CA TRP A 49 -2.39 -17.27 8.78
C TRP A 49 -2.51 -17.94 10.15
N LYS A 50 -1.57 -17.64 11.07
CA LYS A 50 -1.59 -18.13 12.46
C LYS A 50 -2.68 -17.51 13.35
N GLY A 51 -3.48 -16.57 12.85
CA GLY A 51 -4.53 -15.88 13.62
C GLY A 51 -4.01 -14.85 14.61
N LYS A 52 -2.73 -14.47 14.52
CA LYS A 52 -2.12 -13.44 15.36
C LYS A 52 -2.33 -12.07 14.73
N VAL A 53 -3.59 -11.62 14.69
CA VAL A 53 -4.01 -10.47 13.86
C VAL A 53 -3.38 -9.14 14.28
N TRP A 54 -3.10 -8.92 15.56
CA TRP A 54 -2.36 -7.73 16.00
C TRP A 54 -0.93 -7.68 15.48
N LEU A 55 -0.26 -8.83 15.42
CA LEU A 55 1.10 -8.91 14.92
C LEU A 55 1.14 -8.76 13.40
N PHE A 56 0.15 -9.32 12.70
CA PHE A 56 -0.11 -9.01 11.30
C PHE A 56 -0.26 -7.49 11.08
N ALA A 57 -1.12 -6.82 11.85
CA ALA A 57 -1.38 -5.38 11.70
C ALA A 57 -0.10 -4.54 11.83
N ILE A 58 0.72 -4.82 12.85
CA ILE A 58 1.98 -4.11 13.10
C ILE A 58 2.97 -4.36 11.95
N LEU A 59 3.19 -5.62 11.57
CA LEU A 59 4.17 -5.98 10.54
C LEU A 59 3.74 -5.49 9.15
N TYR A 60 2.44 -5.50 8.85
CA TYR A 60 1.92 -4.97 7.59
C TYR A 60 2.08 -3.45 7.51
N MET A 61 1.87 -2.74 8.62
CA MET A 61 2.16 -1.29 8.67
C MET A 61 3.65 -0.99 8.50
N ILE A 62 4.54 -1.80 9.08
CA ILE A 62 6.00 -1.68 8.88
C ILE A 62 6.37 -1.96 7.41
N SER A 63 5.77 -2.99 6.80
CA SER A 63 5.91 -3.29 5.38
C SER A 63 5.54 -2.07 4.51
N PHE A 64 4.37 -1.48 4.78
CA PHE A 64 3.89 -0.30 4.08
C PHE A 64 4.76 0.95 4.30
N PHE A 65 5.34 1.11 5.48
CA PHE A 65 6.32 2.18 5.73
C PHE A 65 7.56 2.03 4.83
N PHE A 66 8.13 0.83 4.73
CA PHE A 66 9.30 0.60 3.87
C PHE A 66 8.98 0.74 2.37
N ASP A 67 7.75 0.39 1.98
CA ASP A 67 7.22 0.63 0.63
C ASP A 67 7.21 2.13 0.29
N CYS A 68 6.66 2.97 1.17
CA CYS A 68 6.70 4.42 0.97
C CYS A 68 8.14 4.96 0.93
N MET A 69 9.01 4.40 1.78
CA MET A 69 10.39 4.86 1.95
C MET A 69 11.26 4.58 0.72
N ASP A 70 11.11 3.44 0.03
CA ASP A 70 12.04 3.06 -1.05
C ASP A 70 12.01 4.06 -2.22
N GLY A 71 10.82 4.50 -2.64
CA GLY A 71 10.62 5.43 -3.72
C GLY A 71 11.04 6.84 -3.33
N LEU A 72 10.76 7.25 -2.08
CA LEU A 72 11.24 8.51 -1.53
C LEU A 72 12.77 8.54 -1.51
N TYR A 73 13.39 7.48 -0.98
CA TYR A 73 14.83 7.32 -0.86
C TYR A 73 15.52 7.30 -2.24
N ALA A 74 14.94 6.58 -3.21
CA ALA A 74 15.42 6.56 -4.59
C ALA A 74 15.43 7.96 -5.23
N ARG A 75 14.35 8.74 -5.03
CA ARG A 75 14.26 10.12 -5.55
C ARG A 75 15.24 11.06 -4.84
N LYS A 76 15.30 10.99 -3.50
CA LYS A 76 16.16 11.84 -2.67
C LYS A 76 17.64 11.70 -3.02
N TYR A 77 18.09 10.47 -3.25
CA TYR A 77 19.50 10.18 -3.57
C TYR A 77 19.79 9.94 -5.06
N LYS A 78 18.83 10.24 -5.95
CA LYS A 78 18.96 10.05 -7.40
C LYS A 78 19.35 8.61 -7.80
N MET A 79 18.79 7.62 -7.10
CA MET A 79 19.01 6.18 -7.29
C MET A 79 17.79 5.48 -7.93
N THR A 80 16.93 6.24 -8.61
CA THR A 80 15.76 5.69 -9.33
C THR A 80 16.20 4.77 -10.48
N SER A 81 15.56 3.61 -10.61
CA SER A 81 15.83 2.67 -11.71
C SER A 81 14.55 2.00 -12.18
N LYS A 82 14.49 1.59 -13.46
CA LYS A 82 13.36 0.83 -14.02
C LYS A 82 13.19 -0.52 -13.33
N PHE A 83 14.30 -1.17 -12.98
CA PHE A 83 14.27 -2.45 -12.27
C PHE A 83 13.68 -2.27 -10.86
N GLY A 84 14.06 -1.22 -10.13
CA GLY A 84 13.51 -0.95 -8.79
C GLY A 84 12.00 -0.70 -8.82
N ASP A 85 11.53 0.12 -9.77
CA ASP A 85 10.09 0.39 -9.98
C ASP A 85 9.31 -0.91 -10.31
N TRP A 86 9.89 -1.78 -11.13
CA TRP A 86 9.31 -3.10 -11.43
C TRP A 86 9.34 -4.07 -10.25
N TYR A 87 10.44 -4.09 -9.49
CA TYR A 87 10.60 -4.95 -8.32
C TYR A 87 9.58 -4.61 -7.24
N ASP A 88 9.39 -3.32 -6.97
CA ASP A 88 8.39 -2.81 -6.03
C ASP A 88 6.98 -3.28 -6.40
N HIS A 89 6.57 -3.06 -7.65
CA HIS A 89 5.30 -3.56 -8.16
C HIS A 89 5.15 -5.08 -8.03
N ILE A 90 6.16 -5.87 -8.37
CA ILE A 90 6.06 -7.33 -8.22
C ILE A 90 5.89 -7.72 -6.76
N LYS A 91 6.64 -7.10 -5.86
CA LYS A 91 6.57 -7.38 -4.44
C LYS A 91 5.16 -7.06 -3.89
N ASP A 92 4.53 -5.96 -4.33
CA ASP A 92 3.16 -5.62 -3.94
C ASP A 92 2.15 -6.66 -4.39
N TRP A 93 2.26 -7.11 -5.65
CA TRP A 93 1.40 -8.15 -6.20
C TRP A 93 1.56 -9.48 -5.46
N VAL A 94 2.80 -9.87 -5.14
CA VAL A 94 3.09 -11.10 -4.40
C VAL A 94 2.48 -11.06 -3.00
N VAL A 95 2.73 -9.99 -2.23
CA VAL A 95 2.20 -9.85 -0.87
C VAL A 95 0.68 -9.75 -0.88
N GLY A 96 0.12 -8.95 -1.79
CA GLY A 96 -1.33 -8.79 -1.96
C GLY A 96 -2.04 -10.11 -2.28
N LEU A 97 -1.53 -10.88 -3.23
CA LEU A 97 -2.12 -12.18 -3.60
C LEU A 97 -2.09 -13.17 -2.44
N ILE A 98 -0.95 -13.25 -1.72
CA ILE A 98 -0.82 -14.12 -0.54
C ILE A 98 -1.86 -13.73 0.52
N LEU A 99 -2.02 -12.44 0.80
CA LEU A 99 -3.00 -11.96 1.80
C LEU A 99 -4.43 -12.27 1.40
N VAL A 100 -4.81 -12.07 0.12
CA VAL A 100 -6.14 -12.40 -0.38
C VAL A 100 -6.44 -13.89 -0.20
N VAL A 101 -5.50 -14.77 -0.56
CA VAL A 101 -5.64 -16.22 -0.38
C VAL A 101 -5.81 -16.58 1.10
N ILE A 102 -4.97 -16.02 1.98
CA ILE A 102 -5.04 -16.29 3.43
C ILE A 102 -6.38 -15.83 4.03
N ILE A 103 -6.84 -14.64 3.65
CA ILE A 103 -8.14 -14.09 4.10
C ILE A 103 -9.26 -15.02 3.64
N PHE A 104 -9.31 -15.38 2.36
CA PHE A 104 -10.33 -16.28 1.85
C PHE A 104 -10.32 -17.63 2.60
N MET A 105 -9.16 -18.27 2.72
CA MET A 105 -9.04 -19.57 3.39
C MET A 105 -9.44 -19.52 4.87
N ARG A 106 -9.11 -18.44 5.59
CA ARG A 106 -9.46 -18.31 7.01
C ARG A 106 -10.94 -18.04 7.24
N TYR A 107 -11.55 -17.24 6.38
CA TYR A 107 -12.84 -16.63 6.65
C TYR A 107 -14.00 -17.24 5.85
N LYS A 108 -13.74 -18.04 4.80
CA LYS A 108 -14.79 -18.67 3.97
C LYS A 108 -15.81 -19.50 4.75
N ASP A 109 -15.38 -20.19 5.80
CA ASP A 109 -16.25 -21.07 6.60
C ASP A 109 -16.69 -20.42 7.93
N ARG A 110 -16.05 -19.31 8.33
CA ARG A 110 -16.32 -18.60 9.59
C ARG A 110 -17.24 -17.40 9.45
N CYS A 111 -17.37 -16.86 8.24
CA CYS A 111 -18.23 -15.73 7.96
C CYS A 111 -19.40 -16.17 7.08
N SER A 112 -20.54 -15.49 7.20
CA SER A 112 -21.60 -15.60 6.19
C SER A 112 -21.07 -15.21 4.80
N PRO A 113 -21.42 -15.94 3.72
CA PRO A 113 -21.05 -15.56 2.36
C PRO A 113 -21.42 -14.12 1.98
N SER A 114 -22.53 -13.60 2.50
CA SER A 114 -22.95 -12.21 2.26
C SER A 114 -21.95 -11.20 2.79
N VAL A 115 -21.38 -11.43 3.97
CA VAL A 115 -20.35 -10.57 4.56
C VAL A 115 -19.10 -10.56 3.69
N LEU A 116 -18.65 -11.72 3.23
CA LEU A 116 -17.46 -11.84 2.38
C LEU A 116 -17.65 -11.12 1.04
N ILE A 117 -18.83 -11.22 0.44
CA ILE A 117 -19.17 -10.50 -0.80
C ILE A 117 -19.16 -8.99 -0.55
N ILE A 118 -19.79 -8.52 0.53
CA ILE A 118 -19.80 -7.07 0.87
C ILE A 118 -18.38 -6.56 1.05
N VAL A 119 -17.55 -7.27 1.82
CA VAL A 119 -16.14 -6.91 2.03
C VAL A 119 -15.40 -6.86 0.68
N ALA A 120 -15.53 -7.89 -0.16
CA ALA A 120 -14.88 -7.92 -1.47
C ALA A 120 -15.31 -6.76 -2.39
N VAL A 121 -16.60 -6.42 -2.43
CA VAL A 121 -17.12 -5.30 -3.22
C VAL A 121 -16.60 -3.96 -2.69
N VAL A 122 -16.59 -3.77 -1.37
CA VAL A 122 -16.04 -2.55 -0.75
C VAL A 122 -14.57 -2.38 -1.08
N PHE A 123 -13.75 -3.44 -0.96
CA PHE A 123 -12.33 -3.37 -1.32
C PHE A 123 -12.11 -3.15 -2.80
N LEU A 124 -12.92 -3.74 -3.68
CA LEU A 124 -12.85 -3.48 -5.12
C LEU A 124 -13.11 -2.00 -5.42
N LEU A 125 -14.15 -1.40 -4.83
CA LEU A 125 -14.47 0.01 -5.00
C LEU A 125 -13.33 0.91 -4.48
N LEU A 126 -12.81 0.62 -3.28
CA LEU A 126 -11.70 1.38 -2.70
C LEU A 126 -10.43 1.29 -3.56
N THR A 127 -10.12 0.12 -4.12
CA THR A 127 -8.97 -0.06 -5.01
C THR A 127 -9.14 0.69 -6.33
N VAL A 128 -10.35 0.77 -6.89
CA VAL A 128 -10.64 1.58 -8.07
C VAL A 128 -10.44 3.07 -7.78
N LEU A 129 -10.96 3.56 -6.64
CA LEU A 129 -10.78 4.96 -6.23
C LEU A 129 -9.30 5.30 -6.00
N MET A 130 -8.57 4.40 -5.35
CA MET A 130 -7.11 4.51 -5.16
C MET A 130 -6.39 4.54 -6.52
N GLY A 131 -6.79 3.67 -7.45
CA GLY A 131 -6.23 3.64 -8.80
C GLY A 131 -6.42 4.96 -9.54
N ILE A 132 -7.60 5.58 -9.47
CA ILE A 132 -7.85 6.91 -10.07
C ILE A 132 -6.96 7.98 -9.41
N PHE A 133 -6.83 7.95 -8.08
CA PHE A 133 -5.96 8.88 -7.36
C PHE A 133 -4.49 8.76 -7.78
N VAL A 134 -3.94 7.54 -7.79
CA VAL A 134 -2.57 7.27 -8.25
C VAL A 134 -2.41 7.65 -9.72
N GLY A 135 -3.40 7.36 -10.57
CA GLY A 135 -3.42 7.77 -11.97
C GLY A 135 -3.37 9.30 -12.16
N CYS A 136 -4.08 10.07 -11.32
CA CYS A 136 -3.97 11.53 -11.30
C CYS A 136 -2.56 11.99 -10.90
N GLN A 137 -1.93 11.33 -9.91
CA GLN A 137 -0.57 11.66 -9.49
C GLN A 137 0.46 11.37 -10.60
N ASP A 138 0.34 10.23 -11.29
CA ASP A 138 1.24 9.88 -12.39
C ASP A 138 1.13 10.87 -13.54
N LYS A 139 -0.09 11.32 -13.85
CA LYS A 139 -0.35 12.38 -14.84
C LYS A 139 0.36 13.69 -14.45
N LYS A 140 0.31 14.09 -13.17
CA LYS A 140 1.02 15.26 -12.64
C LYS A 140 2.55 15.10 -12.67
N ARG A 141 3.05 13.89 -12.37
CA ARG A 141 4.49 13.56 -12.35
C ARG A 141 5.07 13.25 -13.73
N SER A 142 4.25 13.28 -14.78
CA SER A 142 4.61 12.86 -16.15
C SER A 142 5.25 11.46 -16.22
N LYS A 143 4.87 10.56 -15.29
CA LYS A 143 5.32 9.16 -15.32
C LYS A 143 4.59 8.41 -16.43
N GLY A 144 5.33 7.64 -17.23
CA GLY A 144 4.81 6.94 -18.42
C GLY A 144 3.86 5.78 -18.09
N ALA A 145 2.85 5.61 -18.97
CA ALA A 145 1.99 4.47 -19.34
C ALA A 145 1.63 3.29 -18.38
N SER A 146 2.05 3.22 -17.11
CA SER A 146 1.71 2.09 -16.22
C SER A 146 0.21 2.01 -15.92
N LEU A 147 -0.47 3.15 -15.81
CA LEU A 147 -1.88 3.26 -15.43
C LEU A 147 -2.69 4.11 -16.43
N THR A 148 -2.49 3.91 -17.75
CA THR A 148 -3.15 4.73 -18.79
C THR A 148 -4.68 4.80 -18.65
N LEU A 149 -5.32 3.72 -18.20
CA LEU A 149 -6.76 3.69 -17.92
C LEU A 149 -7.14 4.70 -16.82
N PHE A 150 -6.48 4.62 -15.67
CA PHE A 150 -6.77 5.52 -14.54
C PHE A 150 -6.33 6.96 -14.80
N GLN A 151 -5.25 7.17 -15.56
CA GLN A 151 -4.85 8.50 -16.04
C GLN A 151 -5.95 9.17 -16.88
N LYS A 152 -6.66 8.40 -17.71
CA LYS A 152 -7.80 8.89 -18.50
C LYS A 152 -9.02 9.18 -17.63
N MET A 153 -9.23 8.41 -16.57
CA MET A 153 -10.32 8.64 -15.60
C MET A 153 -10.10 9.90 -14.75
N CYS A 154 -8.87 10.42 -14.68
CA CYS A 154 -8.57 11.72 -14.09
C CYS A 154 -9.00 12.88 -15.03
N VAL A 155 -10.31 13.14 -15.06
CA VAL A 155 -10.94 14.18 -15.89
C VAL A 155 -10.95 15.54 -15.17
N GLY A 156 -10.67 16.61 -15.90
CA GLY A 156 -10.69 17.98 -15.36
C GLY A 156 -9.38 18.40 -14.70
N ASP A 157 -9.48 19.23 -13.67
CA ASP A 157 -8.33 19.81 -12.96
C ASP A 157 -7.65 18.76 -12.07
N VAL A 158 -6.41 18.40 -12.45
CA VAL A 158 -5.61 17.36 -11.79
C VAL A 158 -5.31 17.72 -10.33
N ASP A 159 -5.00 18.98 -10.03
CA ASP A 159 -4.66 19.42 -8.67
C ASP A 159 -5.88 19.43 -7.76
N LYS A 160 -7.03 19.85 -8.29
CA LYS A 160 -8.31 19.76 -7.57
C LYS A 160 -8.69 18.31 -7.27
N ASN A 161 -8.55 17.41 -8.24
CA ASN A 161 -8.86 16.00 -8.07
C ASN A 161 -7.94 15.35 -7.03
N ILE A 162 -6.63 15.56 -7.11
CA ILE A 162 -5.67 15.07 -6.12
C ILE A 162 -6.04 15.53 -4.71
N ARG A 163 -6.40 16.81 -4.53
CA ARG A 163 -6.75 17.37 -3.22
C ARG A 163 -7.93 16.65 -2.55
N TRP A 164 -8.96 16.31 -3.32
CA TRP A 164 -10.15 15.61 -2.79
C TRP A 164 -9.91 14.11 -2.66
N MET A 165 -9.27 13.50 -3.65
CA MET A 165 -9.09 12.05 -3.73
C MET A 165 -7.96 11.53 -2.86
N ARG A 166 -7.10 12.40 -2.31
CA ARG A 166 -5.99 11.98 -1.42
C ARG A 166 -6.42 11.17 -0.21
N TYR A 167 -7.66 11.30 0.26
CA TYR A 167 -8.16 10.48 1.35
C TYR A 167 -8.42 9.02 0.95
N PHE A 168 -8.45 8.71 -0.35
CA PHE A 168 -8.54 7.35 -0.90
C PHE A 168 -7.17 6.83 -1.39
N GLY A 169 -6.07 7.38 -0.88
CA GLY A 169 -4.73 6.92 -1.21
C GLY A 169 -4.31 5.61 -0.51
N PRO A 170 -3.11 5.10 -0.86
CA PRO A 170 -2.58 3.83 -0.36
C PRO A 170 -2.55 3.71 1.17
N GLY A 171 -2.20 4.76 1.90
CA GLY A 171 -2.15 4.71 3.36
C GLY A 171 -3.52 4.58 4.01
N THR A 172 -4.55 5.28 3.52
CA THR A 172 -5.92 5.08 4.02
C THR A 172 -6.41 3.68 3.71
N TRP A 173 -6.14 3.18 2.49
CA TRP A 173 -6.51 1.83 2.09
C TRP A 173 -5.87 0.78 3.01
N THR A 174 -4.58 0.95 3.34
CA THR A 174 -3.84 0.08 4.26
C THR A 174 -4.43 0.07 5.67
N ILE A 175 -4.76 1.24 6.23
CA ILE A 175 -5.40 1.33 7.55
C ILE A 175 -6.77 0.65 7.53
N PHE A 176 -7.59 0.93 6.51
CA PHE A 176 -8.90 0.32 6.36
C PHE A 176 -8.81 -1.20 6.26
N PHE A 177 -7.86 -1.70 5.46
CA PHE A 177 -7.55 -3.12 5.33
C PHE A 177 -7.22 -3.78 6.67
N ILE A 178 -6.28 -3.22 7.43
CA ILE A 178 -5.91 -3.72 8.76
C ILE A 178 -7.12 -3.76 9.70
N LEU A 179 -7.92 -2.68 9.73
CA LEU A 179 -9.10 -2.60 10.60
C LEU A 179 -10.15 -3.63 10.21
N THR A 180 -10.42 -3.83 8.91
CA THR A 180 -11.38 -4.86 8.48
C THR A 180 -10.93 -6.25 8.90
N VAL A 181 -9.64 -6.59 8.73
CA VAL A 181 -9.13 -7.91 9.15
C VAL A 181 -9.27 -8.11 10.67
N ILE A 182 -8.99 -7.08 11.48
CA ILE A 182 -9.19 -7.13 12.94
C ILE A 182 -10.67 -7.34 13.30
N LEU A 183 -11.58 -6.62 12.64
CA LEU A 183 -13.02 -6.72 12.88
C LEU A 183 -13.57 -8.10 12.47
N MET A 184 -13.13 -8.63 11.33
CA MET A 184 -13.47 -9.97 10.86
C MET A 184 -13.06 -11.02 11.88
N GLU A 185 -11.83 -10.95 12.38
CA GLU A 185 -11.32 -11.91 13.38
C GLU A 185 -12.05 -11.84 14.73
N LYS A 186 -12.39 -10.62 15.20
CA LYS A 186 -12.81 -10.42 16.59
C LYS A 186 -14.32 -10.35 16.80
N LYS A 187 -15.08 -9.94 15.78
CA LYS A 187 -16.49 -9.56 15.97
C LYS A 187 -17.44 -10.17 14.95
N ILE A 188 -17.02 -10.31 13.70
CA ILE A 188 -17.95 -10.59 12.60
C ILE A 188 -18.00 -12.08 12.26
N CYS A 189 -16.88 -12.78 12.36
CA CYS A 189 -16.76 -14.17 11.92
C CYS A 189 -16.44 -15.06 13.12
N THR A 190 -17.47 -15.75 13.61
CA THR A 190 -17.42 -16.69 14.73
C THR A 190 -17.80 -18.08 14.28
#